data_AF-A0A2S6TLW8-F1
#
_entry.id   AF-A0A2S6TLW8-F1
#
_cell.length_a   1.000
_cell.length_b   1.000
_cell.length_c   1.000
_cell.angle_alpha   90.00
_cell.angle_beta   90.00
_cell.angle_gamma   90.00
#
_symmetry.space_group_name_H-M   'P 1'
#
loop_
_entity.id
_entity.type
_entity.pdbx_description
1 polymer ?
#
loop_
_entity_poly.entity_id
_entity_poly.type
_entity_poly.pdbx_seq_one_letter_code
_entity_poly.pdbx_strand_id
1 'polypeptide(L)' 'MSDLFQKPDKSSCTSGYSAKDIEVLEGLEPVRRRPGMYIGGTDERALHHLVAEVLDNAMDEAVA' A
#
# COMPACT_ATOMS: atom_id res chain seq x y z
N MET A 1 17.09 -1.23 -39.70
CA MET A 1 17.11 -1.12 -38.22
C MET A 1 16.05 -0.10 -37.72
N SER A 2 14.96 0.05 -38.46
CA SER A 2 13.88 1.03 -38.23
C SER A 2 12.55 0.38 -37.80
N ASP A 3 12.48 -0.96 -37.82
CA ASP A 3 11.26 -1.74 -37.55
C ASP A 3 11.16 -2.23 -36.09
N LEU A 4 11.96 -1.70 -35.16
CA LEU A 4 11.91 -2.07 -33.74
C LEU A 4 10.94 -1.20 -32.91
N PHE A 5 10.41 -0.12 -33.50
CA PHE A 5 9.43 0.78 -32.87
C PHE A 5 8.02 0.59 -33.44
N GLN A 6 7.75 -0.53 -34.12
CA GLN A 6 6.42 -0.83 -34.59
C GLN A 6 5.52 -1.11 -33.38
N LYS A 7 4.71 -0.08 -33.07
CA LYS A 7 3.69 0.01 -32.03
C LYS A 7 2.99 -1.35 -31.83
N PRO A 8 2.95 -1.92 -30.61
CA PRO A 8 2.27 -3.19 -30.43
C PRO A 8 0.79 -3.01 -30.76
N ASP A 9 0.29 -3.89 -31.63
CA ASP A 9 -1.09 -3.92 -32.08
C ASP A 9 -2.06 -4.03 -30.91
N LYS A 10 -3.10 -3.18 -30.94
CA LYS A 10 -4.23 -3.19 -30.01
C LYS A 10 -5.00 -4.52 -30.14
N SER A 11 -4.61 -5.55 -29.39
CA SER A 11 -5.40 -6.77 -29.23
C SER A 11 -6.44 -6.59 -28.11
N SER A 12 -7.68 -6.33 -28.54
CA SER A 12 -8.99 -6.66 -27.94
C SER A 12 -9.12 -6.93 -26.44
N CYS A 13 -10.08 -6.20 -25.83
CA CYS A 13 -10.81 -6.47 -24.57
C CYS A 13 -10.23 -5.90 -23.26
N THR A 14 -10.00 -4.58 -23.19
CA THR A 14 -10.09 -3.82 -21.92
C THR A 14 -10.75 -2.47 -22.20
N SER A 15 -12.07 -2.41 -22.09
CA SER A 15 -12.77 -1.13 -22.12
C SER A 15 -12.42 -0.35 -20.85
N GLY A 16 -11.43 0.53 -20.93
CA GLY A 16 -11.35 1.70 -20.04
C GLY A 16 -10.30 1.71 -18.94
N TYR A 17 -9.37 0.76 -18.83
CA TYR A 17 -8.25 0.93 -17.89
C TYR A 17 -7.19 1.89 -18.48
N SER A 18 -6.91 2.96 -17.76
CA SER A 18 -6.06 4.07 -18.16
C SER A 18 -5.27 4.60 -16.95
N ALA A 19 -4.38 5.57 -17.18
CA ALA A 19 -3.63 6.21 -16.10
C ALA A 19 -4.53 6.88 -15.04
N LYS A 20 -5.79 7.21 -15.39
CA LYS A 20 -6.76 7.81 -14.45
C LYS A 20 -7.27 6.82 -13.42
N ASP A 21 -7.12 5.52 -13.66
CA ASP A 21 -7.58 4.44 -12.78
C ASP A 21 -6.52 4.06 -11.74
N ILE A 22 -5.36 4.72 -11.76
CA ILE A 22 -4.30 4.56 -10.76
C ILE A 22 -4.52 5.61 -9.68
N GLU A 23 -4.88 5.14 -8.48
CA GLU A 23 -5.04 5.98 -7.29
C GLU A 23 -3.75 5.95 -6.46
N VAL A 24 -3.21 7.12 -6.16
CA VAL A 24 -2.13 7.29 -5.18
C VAL A 24 -2.78 7.64 -3.85
N LEU A 25 -2.59 6.79 -2.86
CA LEU A 25 -3.08 7.01 -1.49
C LEU A 25 -2.02 7.81 -0.72
N GLU A 26 -2.40 8.97 -0.19
CA GLU A 26 -1.46 9.89 0.47
C GLU A 26 -1.55 9.83 1.99
N GLY A 27 -0.47 10.26 2.66
CA GLY A 27 -0.39 10.29 4.13
C GLY A 27 -0.67 8.92 4.76
N LEU A 28 -1.73 8.85 5.58
CA LEU A 28 -2.13 7.62 6.29
C LEU A 28 -3.27 6.85 5.62
N GLU A 29 -3.72 7.27 4.44
CA GLU A 29 -4.73 6.54 3.67
C GLU A 29 -4.31 5.10 3.33
N PRO A 30 -3.06 4.81 2.92
CA PRO A 30 -2.62 3.44 2.68
C PRO A 30 -2.77 2.55 3.93
N VAL A 31 -2.47 3.10 5.11
CA VAL A 31 -2.53 2.40 6.40
C VAL A 31 -3.97 2.07 6.76
N ARG A 32 -4.89 3.02 6.58
CA ARG A 32 -6.32 2.84 6.87
C ARG A 32 -7.02 1.91 5.89
N ARG A 33 -6.69 2.00 4.60
CA ARG A 33 -7.27 1.14 3.54
C ARG A 33 -6.77 -0.30 3.62
N ARG A 34 -5.52 -0.52 4.04
CA ARG A 34 -4.88 -1.85 4.08
C ARG A 34 -4.14 -2.08 5.40
N PRO A 35 -4.84 -2.11 6.54
CA PRO A 35 -4.23 -2.22 7.86
C PRO A 35 -3.42 -3.51 8.04
N GLY A 36 -3.83 -4.60 7.38
CA GLY A 36 -3.13 -5.89 7.46
C GLY A 36 -1.65 -5.84 7.03
N MET A 37 -1.27 -4.90 6.17
CA MET A 37 0.13 -4.72 5.76
C MET A 37 0.99 -4.10 6.88
N TYR A 38 0.38 -3.37 7.82
CA TYR A 38 1.08 -2.60 8.85
C TYR A 38 0.98 -3.24 10.24
N ILE A 39 -0.19 -3.78 10.59
CA ILE A 39 -0.48 -4.33 11.93
C ILE A 39 -0.92 -5.81 11.87
N GLY A 40 -0.69 -6.48 10.74
CA GLY A 40 -0.96 -7.91 10.57
C GLY A 40 -2.44 -8.31 10.42
N GLY A 41 -3.39 -7.41 10.69
CA GLY A 41 -4.82 -7.68 10.50
C GLY A 41 -5.72 -6.61 11.09
N THR A 42 -6.95 -7.00 11.41
CA THR A 42 -7.93 -6.20 12.17
C THR A 42 -8.62 -7.03 13.24
N ASP A 43 -7.97 -8.10 13.69
CA ASP A 43 -8.43 -8.97 14.77
C ASP A 43 -7.87 -8.50 16.12
N GLU A 44 -8.18 -9.23 17.19
CA GLU A 44 -7.72 -8.89 18.55
C GLU A 44 -6.18 -8.83 18.65
N ARG A 45 -5.47 -9.68 17.91
CA ARG A 45 -4.00 -9.69 17.89
C ARG A 45 -3.45 -8.39 17.31
N ALA A 46 -4.02 -7.92 16.20
CA ALA A 46 -3.65 -6.65 15.60
C ALA A 46 -3.93 -5.46 16.55
N LEU A 47 -5.00 -5.52 17.36
CA LEU A 47 -5.27 -4.51 18.38
C LEU A 47 -4.22 -4.51 19.49
N HIS A 48 -3.78 -5.68 19.97
CA HIS A 48 -2.67 -5.76 20.92
C HIS A 48 -1.35 -5.25 20.34
N HIS A 49 -1.11 -5.50 19.04
CA HIS A 49 0.08 -4.99 18.34
C HIS A 49 0.13 -3.46 18.37
N LEU A 50 -0.99 -2.76 18.13
CA LEU A 50 -1.03 -1.30 18.25
C LEU A 50 -0.59 -0.80 19.63
N VAL A 51 -1.00 -1.48 20.70
CA VAL A 51 -0.59 -1.11 22.07
C VAL A 51 0.89 -1.40 22.29
N ALA A 52 1.38 -2.55 21.81
CA ALA A 52 2.79 -2.90 21.90
C ALA A 52 3.69 -1.84 21.25
N GLU A 53 3.36 -1.39 20.04
CA GLU A 53 4.12 -0.33 19.34
C GLU A 53 4.18 0.98 20.14
N VAL A 54 3.09 1.36 20.82
CA VAL A 54 3.09 2.57 21.66
C VAL A 54 4.00 2.38 22.88
N LEU A 55 3.98 1.19 23.50
CA LEU A 55 4.83 0.87 24.63
C LEU A 55 6.31 0.81 24.22
N ASP A 56 6.61 0.21 23.07
CA ASP A 56 7.97 0.09 22.55
C ASP A 56 8.55 1.47 22.23
N ASN A 57 7.79 2.34 21.54
CA ASN A 57 8.19 3.74 21.34
C ASN A 57 8.43 4.47 22.67
N ALA A 58 7.59 4.24 23.69
CA ALA A 58 7.78 4.85 25.00
C ALA A 58 9.03 4.33 25.74
N MET A 59 9.37 3.03 25.59
CA MET A 59 10.59 2.46 26.14
C MET A 59 11.84 3.00 25.44
N ASP A 60 11.81 3.11 24.11
CA ASP A 60 12.92 3.68 23.34
C ASP A 60 13.24 5.11 23.80
N GLU A 61 12.22 5.93 24.04
CA GLU A 61 12.39 7.29 24.59
C GLU A 61 12.87 7.29 26.05
N ALA A 62 12.51 6.29 26.86
CA ALA A 62 12.92 6.21 28.26
C ALA A 62 14.36 5.70 28.45
N VAL A 63 14.90 4.96 27.47
CA VAL A 63 16.25 4.38 27.49
C VAL A 63 17.29 5.32 26.87
N ALA A 64 16.86 6.27 26.03
CA ALA A 64 17.72 7.30 25.41
C ALA A 64 18.34 8.28 26.42
#